data_AF-A0A9Q0S8C4-F1
#
_entry.id   AF-A0A9Q0S8C4-F1
#
_cell.length_a   1.000
_cell.length_b   1.000
_cell.length_c   1.000
_cell.angle_alpha   90.00
_cell.angle_beta   90.00
_cell.angle_gamma   90.00
#
_symmetry.space_group_name_H-M   'P 1'
#
loop_
_entity.id
_entity.type
_entity.pdbx_description
1 polymer ?
#
loop_
_entity_poly.entity_id
_entity_poly.type
_entity_poly.pdbx_seq_one_letter_code
_entity_poly.pdbx_strand_id
1 'polypeptide(L)'
;MPNKQFLLLGDYNLKDSITWVVDSDGTCKASEVEGTIADSFIDFLSLTNLNQFNNVKNKNDRSLDLVLCNMDPTKLSGAVPVY
;
A
#
# COMPACT_ATOMS: atom_id res chain seq x y z
N MET A 1 -16.03 -16.67 5.85
CA MET A 1 -16.10 -15.64 6.90
C MET A 1 -16.74 -14.39 6.29
N PRO A 2 -17.43 -13.53 7.05
CA PRO A 2 -17.90 -12.25 6.48
C PRO A 2 -16.69 -11.51 5.91
N ASN A 3 -16.82 -10.91 4.72
CA ASN A 3 -15.78 -10.09 4.11
C ASN A 3 -15.56 -8.84 4.97
N LYS A 4 -14.72 -8.96 6.00
CA LYS A 4 -14.32 -7.85 6.85
C LYS A 4 -13.46 -6.90 6.00
N GLN A 5 -13.83 -5.63 6.03
CA GLN A 5 -13.09 -4.57 5.37
C GLN A 5 -12.02 -4.07 6.33
N PHE A 6 -10.79 -4.01 5.84
CA PHE A 6 -9.63 -3.53 6.58
C PHE A 6 -9.02 -2.33 5.87
N LEU A 7 -8.62 -1.34 6.67
CA LEU A 7 -7.82 -0.20 6.26
C LEU A 7 -6.64 -0.11 7.21
N LEU A 8 -5.43 -0.19 6.67
CA LEU A 8 -4.18 -0.04 7.42
C LEU A 8 -3.47 1.21 6.90
N LEU A 9 -3.10 2.07 7.83
CA LEU A 9 -2.39 3.33 7.59
C LEU A 9 -1.17 3.34 8.49
N GLY A 10 0.00 3.62 7.94
CA GLY A 10 1.20 3.73 8.77
C GLY A 10 2.47 4.01 7.98
N ASP A 11 3.51 4.35 8.72
CA ASP A 11 4.88 4.43 8.21
C ASP A 11 5.53 3.05 8.31
N TYR A 12 5.78 2.43 7.16
CA TYR A 12 6.35 1.08 7.09
C TYR A 12 7.87 1.12 6.86
N ASN A 13 8.43 2.25 6.44
CA ASN A 13 9.86 2.43 6.16
C ASN A 13 10.51 1.35 5.27
N LEU A 14 9.76 0.67 4.39
CA LEU A 14 10.23 -0.43 3.52
C LEU A 14 11.00 0.03 2.27
N LYS A 15 11.48 1.27 2.28
CA LYS A 15 12.05 1.96 1.11
C LYS A 15 13.28 1.29 0.49
N ASP A 16 13.99 0.47 1.26
CA ASP A 16 15.22 -0.20 0.83
C ASP A 16 14.94 -1.66 0.42
N SER A 17 13.69 -2.13 0.51
CA SER A 17 13.28 -3.52 0.22
C SER A 17 12.19 -3.62 -0.86
N ILE A 18 11.33 -2.61 -0.99
CA ILE A 18 10.19 -2.62 -1.93
C ILE A 18 10.13 -1.32 -2.72
N THR A 19 9.96 -1.45 -4.04
CA THR A 19 9.58 -0.34 -4.92
C THR A 19 8.10 -0.46 -5.26
N TRP A 20 7.38 0.66 -5.26
CA TRP A 20 5.95 0.68 -5.59
C TRP A 20 5.74 1.24 -7.00
N VAL A 21 5.03 0.49 -7.83
CA VAL A 21 4.70 0.87 -9.21
C VAL A 21 3.19 1.02 -9.32
N VAL A 22 2.74 2.17 -9.82
CA VAL A 22 1.31 2.43 -10.03
C VAL A 22 0.79 1.61 -11.19
N ASP A 23 -0.33 0.93 -10.98
CA ASP A 23 -1.09 0.23 -12.02
C ASP A 23 -2.18 1.15 -12.60
N SER A 24 -2.76 0.73 -13.73
CA SER A 24 -3.81 1.42 -14.47
C SER A 24 -5.09 1.71 -13.67
N ASP A 25 -5.34 0.96 -12.59
CA ASP A 25 -6.48 1.15 -11.68
C ASP A 25 -6.19 2.08 -10.50
N GLY A 26 -4.97 2.64 -10.43
CA GLY A 26 -4.53 3.52 -9.36
C GLY A 26 -4.02 2.80 -8.11
N THR A 27 -4.04 1.46 -8.08
CA THR A 27 -3.32 0.69 -7.06
C THR A 27 -1.81 0.81 -7.28
N CYS A 28 -1.02 0.57 -6.24
CA CYS A 28 0.42 0.37 -6.38
C CYS A 28 0.76 -1.10 -6.11
N LYS A 29 1.49 -1.69 -7.06
CA LYS A 29 2.05 -3.03 -6.93
C LYS A 29 3.46 -2.94 -6.37
N ALA A 30 3.75 -3.81 -5.42
CA ALA A 30 5.10 -4.01 -4.93
C ALA A 30 5.91 -4.70 -6.04
N SER A 31 7.03 -4.08 -6.40
CA SER A 31 8.12 -4.72 -7.12
C SER A 31 9.21 -5.02 -6.10
N GLU A 32 9.54 -6.30 -5.97
CA GLU A 32 10.67 -6.73 -5.14
C GLU A 32 11.95 -6.07 -5.63
N VAL A 33 12.74 -5.59 -4.67
CA VAL A 33 14.11 -5.15 -4.93
C VAL A 33 15.05 -6.25 -4.47
N GLU A 34 14.97 -6.68 -3.20
CA GLU A 34 15.64 -7.86 -2.61
C GLU A 34 15.35 -7.96 -1.09
N GLY A 35 15.29 -9.18 -0.53
CA GLY A 35 15.40 -9.45 0.91
C GLY A 35 14.15 -10.05 1.59
N THR A 36 14.37 -10.84 2.66
CA THR A 36 13.33 -11.65 3.33
C THR A 36 12.15 -10.87 3.90
N ILE A 37 12.35 -9.59 4.22
CA ILE A 37 11.29 -8.70 4.68
C ILE A 37 10.34 -8.35 3.53
N ALA A 38 10.86 -8.11 2.32
CA ALA A 38 10.04 -7.82 1.14
C ALA A 38 9.15 -9.03 0.81
N ASP A 39 9.77 -10.22 0.73
CA ASP A 39 9.07 -11.47 0.43
C ASP A 39 7.94 -11.72 1.44
N SER A 40 8.25 -11.64 2.74
CA SER A 40 7.27 -11.84 3.80
C SER A 40 6.13 -10.83 3.76
N PHE A 41 6.43 -9.58 3.38
CA PHE A 41 5.43 -8.53 3.27
C PHE A 41 4.54 -8.70 2.04
N ILE A 42 5.10 -9.10 0.91
CA ILE A 42 4.35 -9.37 -0.33
C ILE A 42 3.47 -10.61 -0.18
N ASP A 43 3.98 -11.65 0.48
CA ASP A 43 3.19 -12.81 0.88
C ASP A 43 2.02 -12.39 1.78
N PHE A 44 2.28 -11.54 2.78
CA PHE A 44 1.23 -11.00 3.65
C PHE A 44 0.15 -10.24 2.85
N LEU A 45 0.53 -9.36 1.92
CA LEU A 45 -0.43 -8.63 1.07
C LEU A 45 -1.27 -9.59 0.22
N SER A 46 -0.63 -10.61 -0.36
CA SER A 46 -1.28 -11.63 -1.19
C SER A 46 -2.27 -12.48 -0.40
N LEU A 47 -1.88 -12.92 0.81
CA LEU A 47 -2.73 -13.73 1.70
C LEU A 47 -3.92 -12.95 2.28
N THR A 48 -3.77 -11.63 2.45
CA THR A 48 -4.81 -10.76 3.02
C THR A 48 -5.66 -10.04 1.98
N ASN A 49 -5.30 -10.14 0.69
CA ASN A 49 -5.90 -9.40 -0.41
C ASN A 49 -5.89 -7.87 -0.16
N LEU A 50 -4.82 -7.36 0.45
CA LEU A 50 -4.59 -5.94 0.68
C LEU A 50 -3.88 -5.33 -0.52
N ASN A 51 -4.41 -4.23 -1.03
CA ASN A 51 -3.80 -3.43 -2.09
C ASN A 51 -3.31 -2.10 -1.54
N GLN A 52 -2.21 -1.58 -2.09
CA GLN A 52 -1.66 -0.29 -1.74
C GLN A 52 -2.25 0.80 -2.64
N PHE A 53 -2.66 1.94 -2.09
CA PHE A 53 -3.28 3.04 -2.85
C PHE A 53 -2.55 4.39 -2.76
N ASN A 54 -1.45 4.45 -2.01
CA ASN A 54 -0.70 5.69 -1.81
C ASN A 54 0.51 5.78 -2.75
N ASN A 55 0.37 6.53 -3.84
CA ASN A 55 1.51 6.88 -4.70
C ASN A 55 2.24 8.18 -4.27
N VAL A 56 1.98 8.70 -3.06
CA VAL A 56 2.71 9.88 -2.58
C VAL A 56 4.14 9.47 -2.24
N LYS A 57 5.07 9.98 -3.03
CA LYS A 57 6.50 9.82 -2.82
C LYS A 57 7.08 11.05 -2.13
N ASN A 58 8.09 10.82 -1.29
CA ASN A 58 8.86 11.91 -0.70
C ASN A 58 9.84 12.53 -1.70
N LYS A 59 10.58 13.56 -1.26
CA LYS A 59 11.60 14.27 -2.08
C LYS A 59 12.72 13.39 -2.67
N ASN A 60 12.86 12.15 -2.21
CA ASN A 60 13.84 11.18 -2.67
C ASN A 60 13.20 10.08 -3.56
N ASP A 61 11.99 10.31 -4.07
CA ASP A 61 11.21 9.35 -4.88
C ASP A 61 10.88 8.03 -4.14
N ARG A 62 10.77 8.07 -2.80
CA ARG A 62 10.47 6.91 -1.96
C ARG A 62 9.08 6.99 -1.32
N SER A 63 8.39 5.86 -1.26
CA SER A 63 7.17 5.68 -0.47
C SER A 63 7.52 5.11 0.92
N LEU A 64 7.21 5.85 1.98
CA LEU A 64 7.43 5.43 3.38
C LEU A 64 6.11 5.05 4.04
N ASP A 65 5.12 5.91 3.83
CA ASP A 65 3.76 5.73 4.31
C ASP A 65 2.96 4.91 3.31
N LEU A 66 2.30 3.86 3.80
CA LEU A 66 1.44 3.01 2.99
C LEU A 66 -0.02 3.14 3.43
N VAL A 67 -0.90 3.09 2.45
CA VAL A 67 -2.36 2.98 2.62
C VAL A 67 -2.75 1.64 2.04
N LEU A 68 -3.04 0.67 2.89
CA LEU A 68 -3.39 -0.69 2.48
C LEU A 68 -4.87 -0.97 2.77
N CYS A 69 -5.62 -1.46 1.79
CA CYS A 69 -6.99 -1.90 2.04
C CYS A 69 -7.41 -3.07 1.13
N ASN A 70 -8.38 -3.85 1.60
CA ASN A 70 -8.97 -4.98 0.85
C ASN A 70 -10.38 -4.65 0.33
N MET A 71 -10.71 -3.36 0.27
CA MET A 71 -11.98 -2.84 -0.20
C MET A 71 -11.79 -2.11 -1.53
N ASP A 72 -12.88 -2.00 -2.29
CA ASP A 72 -12.92 -1.19 -3.49
C ASP A 72 -12.57 0.27 -3.16
N PRO A 73 -11.47 0.83 -3.72
CA PRO A 73 -11.01 2.18 -3.42
C PRO A 73 -12.01 3.25 -3.86
N THR A 74 -12.92 2.96 -4.80
CA THR A 74 -13.99 3.89 -5.20
C THR A 74 -14.98 4.18 -4.06
N LYS A 75 -14.96 3.35 -3.01
CA LYS A 75 -15.72 3.57 -1.78
C LYS A 75 -15.02 4.48 -0.78
N LEU A 76 -13.77 4.87 -1.06
CA LEU A 76 -13.05 5.88 -0.28
C LEU A 76 -13.37 7.25 -0.89
N SER A 77 -14.04 8.11 -0.11
CA SER A 77 -14.18 9.51 -0.45
C SER A 77 -13.22 10.33 0.40
N GLY A 78 -12.60 11.35 -0.20
CA GLY A 78 -11.75 12.27 0.55
C GLY A 78 -12.58 13.00 1.60
N ALA A 79 -12.07 13.05 2.83
CA ALA A 79 -12.60 13.97 3.83
C ALA A 79 -12.13 15.39 3.51
N VAL A 80 -13.00 16.38 3.76
CA VAL A 80 -12.57 17.78 3.75
C VAL A 80 -11.49 17.95 4.82
N PRO A 81 -10.29 18.46 4.49
CA PRO A 81 -9.25 18.66 5.48
C PRO A 81 -9.76 19.56 6.61
N VAL A 82 -9.60 19.10 7.84
CA VAL A 82 -9.89 19.92 9.02
C VAL A 82 -8.66 20.80 9.24
N TYR A 83 -8.75 22.06 8.83
CA TYR A 83 -7.74 23.10 9.08
C TYR A 83 -7.99 23.79 10.42
#